data_AF-A0A8T1X062-F1
#
_entry.id   AF-A0A8T1X062-F1
#
_cell.length_a   1.000
_cell.length_b   1.000
_cell.length_c   1.000
_cell.angle_alpha   90.00
_cell.angle_beta   90.00
_cell.angle_gamma   90.00
#
_symmetry.space_group_name_H-M   'P 1'
#
loop_
_entity.id
_entity.type
_entity.pdbx_description
1 polymer ?
#
loop_
_entity_poly.entity_id
_entity_poly.type
_entity_poly.pdbx_seq_one_letter_code
_entity_poly.pdbx_strand_id
1 'polypeptide(L)'
;MHKAGTWADTTYPAASQEEGIKTKFDQVYCYAQGEYICNEAPVSEALAMFAPDLDSATVALFENVTGGVDTLCDDYLSDYSELDNLCDGCATAQKYDNYTAIVDWTNEKCPRTNSTMVWCGEFLATCSTNVTVGTAPYTECRADFLDLVEDYSLYLGLGSLSIVCSCAFIVVMYACCLRRRQLEHDHTDTYTSSLGGDLLTPTTAQTRYSKV
;
A
#
# COMPACT_ATOMS: atom_id res chain seq x y z
N MET A 1 -4.87 9.69 20.48
CA MET A 1 -4.52 9.47 19.05
C MET A 1 -3.21 10.19 18.81
N HIS A 2 -2.11 9.46 18.78
CA HIS A 2 -0.81 10.03 18.42
C HIS A 2 -0.67 10.00 16.90
N LYS A 3 -0.26 11.13 16.29
CA LYS A 3 -0.07 11.26 14.85
C LYS A 3 1.29 10.68 14.46
N ALA A 4 1.44 10.12 13.27
CA ALA A 4 2.73 9.60 12.77
C ALA A 4 3.86 10.65 12.88
N GLY A 5 3.57 11.92 12.57
CA GLY A 5 4.54 13.02 12.74
C GLY A 5 5.03 13.23 14.18
N THR A 6 4.19 12.97 15.19
CA THR A 6 4.63 13.05 16.59
C THR A 6 5.53 11.90 17.02
N TRP A 7 5.60 10.82 16.24
CA TRP A 7 6.46 9.68 16.54
C TRP A 7 7.88 9.88 16.02
N ALA A 8 8.06 10.60 14.90
CA ALA A 8 9.36 10.85 14.29
C ALA A 8 10.35 11.46 15.30
N ASP A 9 9.91 12.44 16.10
CA ASP A 9 10.73 13.16 17.09
C ASP A 9 10.86 12.45 18.45
N THR A 10 10.29 11.25 18.61
CA THR A 10 10.30 10.52 19.88
C THR A 10 11.19 9.28 19.80
N THR A 11 11.78 8.90 20.95
CA THR A 11 12.59 7.70 21.06
C THR A 11 11.73 6.47 20.76
N TYR A 12 12.25 5.59 19.89
CA TYR A 12 11.61 4.33 19.60
C TYR A 12 11.57 3.39 20.83
N PRO A 13 10.48 2.65 21.06
CA PRO A 13 9.19 2.80 20.40
C PRO A 13 8.38 3.97 20.97
N ALA A 14 7.83 4.81 20.11
CA ALA A 14 6.94 5.91 20.45
C ALA A 14 5.60 5.42 21.02
N ALA A 15 5.18 4.21 20.63
CA ALA A 15 4.03 3.50 21.16
C ALA A 15 4.23 1.99 21.02
N SER A 16 3.53 1.18 21.82
CA SER A 16 3.63 -0.28 21.76
C SER A 16 3.23 -0.86 20.39
N GLN A 17 2.40 -0.15 19.62
CA GLN A 17 2.03 -0.56 18.26
C GLN A 17 3.17 -0.35 17.25
N GLU A 18 4.13 0.53 17.53
CA GLU A 18 5.26 0.81 16.65
C GLU A 18 6.18 -0.42 16.51
N GLU A 19 6.24 -1.28 17.53
CA GLU A 19 6.95 -2.57 17.46
C GLU A 19 6.37 -3.48 16.37
N GLY A 20 5.04 -3.59 16.30
CA GLY A 20 4.38 -4.37 15.25
C GLY A 20 4.51 -3.75 13.85
N ILE A 21 4.59 -2.42 13.77
CA ILE A 21 4.84 -1.69 12.51
C ILE A 21 6.27 -1.97 12.04
N LYS A 22 7.24 -1.86 12.95
CA LYS A 22 8.64 -2.20 12.68
C LYS A 22 8.76 -3.58 12.07
N THR A 23 8.19 -4.60 12.74
CA THR A 23 8.27 -5.99 12.25
C THR A 23 7.73 -6.14 10.84
N LYS A 24 6.56 -5.55 10.54
CA LYS A 24 5.96 -5.65 9.20
C LYS A 24 6.74 -4.87 8.15
N PHE A 25 7.23 -3.69 8.50
CA PHE A 25 8.07 -2.89 7.60
C PHE A 25 9.35 -3.65 7.25
N ASP A 26 10.05 -4.19 8.25
CA ASP A 26 11.27 -4.96 8.06
C ASP A 26 11.04 -6.14 7.11
N GLN A 27 9.94 -6.90 7.30
CA GLN A 27 9.56 -8.01 6.41
C GLN A 27 9.31 -7.55 4.98
N VAL A 28 8.43 -6.54 4.79
CA VAL A 28 8.05 -6.06 3.46
C VAL A 28 9.24 -5.44 2.74
N TYR A 29 10.09 -4.69 3.45
CA TYR A 29 11.33 -4.14 2.92
C TYR A 29 12.23 -5.26 2.40
N CYS A 30 12.45 -6.31 3.18
CA CYS A 30 13.31 -7.42 2.77
C CYS A 30 12.73 -8.23 1.61
N TYR A 31 11.42 -8.44 1.54
CA TYR A 31 10.78 -9.08 0.38
C TYR A 31 10.89 -8.21 -0.88
N ALA A 32 10.65 -6.91 -0.76
CA ALA A 32 10.76 -5.96 -1.87
C ALA A 32 12.20 -5.88 -2.41
N GLN A 33 13.19 -5.86 -1.54
CA GLN A 33 14.60 -5.88 -1.97
C GLN A 33 15.04 -7.26 -2.45
N GLY A 34 14.45 -8.33 -1.92
CA GLY A 34 14.60 -9.68 -2.43
C GLY A 34 14.24 -9.76 -3.91
N GLU A 35 13.19 -9.08 -4.37
CA GLU A 35 12.78 -9.10 -5.77
C GLU A 35 13.88 -8.60 -6.72
N TYR A 36 14.50 -7.45 -6.41
CA TYR A 36 15.64 -6.95 -7.20
C TYR A 36 16.79 -7.96 -7.17
N ILE A 37 17.06 -8.56 -6.01
CA ILE A 37 18.20 -9.45 -5.83
C ILE A 37 17.98 -10.76 -6.60
N CYS A 38 16.75 -11.26 -6.63
CA CYS A 38 16.40 -12.50 -7.30
C CYS A 38 16.35 -12.35 -8.82
N ASN A 39 16.02 -11.17 -9.35
CA ASN A 39 15.84 -10.95 -10.78
C ASN A 39 16.99 -10.18 -11.46
N GLU A 40 17.62 -9.23 -10.76
CA GLU A 40 18.53 -8.24 -11.38
C GLU A 40 19.95 -8.23 -10.79
N ALA A 41 20.11 -8.58 -9.51
CA ALA A 41 21.44 -8.55 -8.88
C ALA A 41 22.33 -9.70 -9.38
N PRO A 42 23.65 -9.47 -9.55
CA PRO A 42 24.56 -10.55 -9.87
C PRO A 42 24.62 -11.56 -8.71
N VAL A 43 24.63 -12.85 -9.06
CA VAL A 43 24.62 -13.98 -8.11
C VAL A 43 25.73 -13.85 -7.06
N SER A 44 26.93 -13.40 -7.44
CA SER A 44 28.04 -13.19 -6.49
C SER A 44 27.73 -12.13 -5.42
N GLU A 45 27.01 -11.07 -5.78
CA GLU A 45 26.62 -10.01 -4.85
C GLU A 45 25.48 -10.51 -3.94
N ALA A 46 24.51 -11.23 -4.51
CA ALA A 46 23.46 -11.86 -3.74
C ALA A 46 24.00 -12.88 -2.74
N LEU A 47 24.89 -13.79 -3.15
CA LEU A 47 25.48 -14.78 -2.24
C LEU A 47 26.29 -14.12 -1.12
N ALA A 48 27.04 -13.05 -1.42
CA ALA A 48 27.76 -12.30 -0.39
C ALA A 48 26.84 -11.62 0.64
N MET A 49 25.61 -11.28 0.26
CA MET A 49 24.64 -10.61 1.13
C MET A 49 23.73 -11.60 1.88
N PHE A 50 23.23 -12.63 1.20
CA PHE A 50 22.22 -13.55 1.73
C PHE A 50 22.82 -14.80 2.36
N ALA A 51 24.04 -15.14 1.98
CA ALA A 51 24.65 -16.39 2.35
C ALA A 51 26.17 -16.17 2.59
N PRO A 52 26.53 -15.22 3.48
CA PRO A 52 27.92 -14.81 3.71
C PRO A 52 28.81 -15.94 4.24
N ASP A 53 28.21 -16.99 4.81
CA ASP A 53 28.89 -18.16 5.35
C ASP A 53 29.15 -19.25 4.30
N LEU A 54 28.71 -19.08 3.04
CA LEU A 54 29.05 -20.05 1.98
C LEU A 54 30.55 -20.08 1.73
N ASP A 55 31.07 -21.30 1.60
CA ASP A 55 32.48 -21.51 1.31
C ASP A 55 32.85 -20.89 -0.05
N SER A 56 34.01 -20.25 -0.10
CA SER A 56 34.52 -19.58 -1.29
C SER A 56 34.64 -20.48 -2.53
N ALA A 57 34.85 -21.79 -2.37
CA ALA A 57 34.86 -22.73 -3.49
C ALA A 57 33.45 -22.97 -4.05
N THR A 58 32.42 -22.88 -3.21
CA THR A 58 31.01 -22.97 -3.61
C THR A 58 30.56 -21.68 -4.29
N VAL A 59 30.98 -20.51 -3.79
CA VAL A 59 30.74 -19.23 -4.47
C VAL A 59 31.41 -19.19 -5.85
N ALA A 60 32.62 -19.73 -5.98
CA ALA A 60 33.35 -19.81 -7.26
C ALA A 60 32.66 -20.68 -8.31
N LEU A 61 31.86 -21.68 -7.91
CA LEU A 61 31.06 -22.49 -8.83
C LEU A 61 29.97 -21.65 -9.52
N PHE A 62 29.51 -20.59 -8.87
CA PHE A 62 28.40 -19.75 -9.33
C PHE A 62 28.86 -18.46 -10.03
N GLU A 63 30.16 -18.20 -10.12
CA GLU A 63 30.72 -16.99 -10.79
C GLU A 63 30.31 -16.86 -12.26
N ASN A 64 30.03 -17.97 -12.94
CA ASN A 64 29.62 -17.99 -14.35
C ASN A 64 28.09 -18.05 -14.56
N VAL A 65 27.29 -18.07 -13.48
CA VAL A 65 25.83 -18.03 -13.61
C VAL A 65 25.44 -16.65 -14.13
N THR A 66 24.79 -16.64 -15.29
CA THR A 66 24.33 -15.42 -15.95
C THR A 66 22.84 -15.25 -15.68
N GLY A 67 22.50 -14.34 -14.76
CA GLY A 67 21.14 -14.12 -14.29
C GLY A 67 21.12 -13.65 -12.83
N GLY A 68 19.92 -13.49 -12.28
CA GLY A 68 19.71 -13.28 -10.85
C GLY A 68 19.70 -14.60 -10.08
N VAL A 69 19.39 -14.53 -8.78
CA VAL A 69 19.32 -15.72 -7.90
C VAL A 69 18.26 -16.73 -8.37
N ASP A 70 17.20 -16.31 -9.07
CA ASP A 70 16.21 -17.26 -9.62
C ASP A 70 16.86 -18.27 -10.59
N THR A 71 17.81 -17.82 -11.41
CA THR A 71 18.56 -18.71 -12.32
C THR A 71 19.47 -19.67 -11.55
N LEU A 72 20.06 -19.20 -10.44
CA LEU A 72 20.82 -20.06 -9.54
C LEU A 72 19.93 -21.14 -8.92
N CYS A 73 18.72 -20.77 -8.48
CA CYS A 73 17.76 -21.68 -7.89
C CYS A 73 17.26 -22.74 -8.88
N ASP A 74 16.93 -22.35 -10.10
CA ASP A 74 16.47 -23.29 -11.13
C ASP A 74 17.54 -24.32 -11.50
N ASP A 75 18.82 -23.90 -11.56
CA ASP A 75 19.90 -24.74 -12.05
C ASP A 75 20.58 -25.58 -10.94
N TYR A 76 20.60 -25.12 -9.68
CA TYR A 76 21.48 -25.68 -8.64
C TYR A 76 20.77 -26.07 -7.34
N LEU A 77 19.49 -25.74 -7.14
CA LEU A 77 18.78 -26.06 -5.89
C LEU A 77 18.73 -27.57 -5.62
N SER A 78 18.67 -28.42 -6.65
CA SER A 78 18.68 -29.88 -6.48
C SER A 78 19.98 -30.43 -5.90
N ASP A 79 21.08 -29.71 -6.11
CA ASP A 79 22.43 -30.14 -5.79
C ASP A 79 22.95 -29.49 -4.50
N TYR A 80 22.35 -28.37 -4.08
CA TYR A 80 22.74 -27.59 -2.90
C TYR A 80 21.52 -27.19 -2.06
N SER A 81 21.24 -27.99 -1.03
CA SER A 81 20.14 -27.73 -0.08
C SER A 81 20.30 -26.43 0.72
N GLU A 82 21.51 -25.89 0.78
CA GLU A 82 21.85 -24.62 1.40
C GLU A 82 21.20 -23.43 0.68
N LEU A 83 20.78 -23.61 -0.58
CA LEU A 83 20.06 -22.61 -1.36
C LEU A 83 18.55 -22.59 -1.07
N ASP A 84 18.01 -23.59 -0.36
CA ASP A 84 16.55 -23.76 -0.17
C ASP A 84 15.90 -22.51 0.44
N ASN A 85 16.47 -21.99 1.52
CA ASN A 85 15.94 -20.78 2.17
C ASN A 85 16.09 -19.51 1.29
N LEU A 86 17.15 -19.45 0.48
CA LEU A 86 17.38 -18.34 -0.45
C LEU A 86 16.33 -18.37 -1.57
N CYS A 87 16.08 -19.54 -2.13
CA CYS A 87 15.11 -19.76 -3.19
C CYS A 87 13.66 -19.59 -2.69
N ASP A 88 13.35 -20.03 -1.47
CA ASP A 88 12.07 -19.75 -0.81
C ASP A 88 11.87 -18.25 -0.55
N GLY A 89 12.96 -17.56 -0.19
CA GLY A 89 13.01 -16.11 -0.08
C GLY A 89 12.65 -15.43 -1.41
N CYS A 90 13.25 -15.88 -2.51
CA CYS A 90 12.96 -15.39 -3.87
C CYS A 90 11.53 -15.69 -4.32
N ALA A 91 11.04 -16.91 -4.11
CA ALA A 91 9.65 -17.29 -4.40
C ALA A 91 8.64 -16.47 -3.59
N THR A 92 9.01 -16.07 -2.36
CA THR A 92 8.19 -15.18 -1.54
C THR A 92 8.25 -13.73 -2.02
N ALA A 93 9.44 -13.25 -2.40
CA ALA A 93 9.64 -11.92 -2.97
C ALA A 93 8.87 -11.73 -4.28
N GLN A 94 8.80 -12.74 -5.13
CA GLN A 94 8.04 -12.71 -6.39
C GLN A 94 6.54 -12.45 -6.19
N LYS A 95 5.96 -12.80 -5.03
CA LYS A 95 4.56 -12.45 -4.71
C LYS A 95 4.36 -10.94 -4.59
N TYR A 96 5.45 -10.19 -4.44
CA TYR A 96 5.44 -8.75 -4.27
C TYR A 96 5.84 -7.96 -5.53
N ASP A 97 6.07 -8.62 -6.69
CA ASP A 97 6.46 -7.92 -7.95
C ASP A 97 5.48 -6.80 -8.34
N ASN A 98 4.20 -7.03 -8.04
CA ASN A 98 3.14 -6.06 -8.35
C ASN A 98 3.18 -4.81 -7.47
N TYR A 99 4.08 -4.74 -6.48
CA TYR A 99 4.25 -3.61 -5.58
C TYR A 99 5.49 -2.78 -5.90
N THR A 100 5.77 -2.58 -7.19
CA THR A 100 6.85 -1.71 -7.70
C THR A 100 6.89 -0.33 -7.03
N ALA A 101 5.74 0.26 -6.70
CA ALA A 101 5.68 1.54 -5.99
C ALA A 101 6.36 1.51 -4.59
N ILE A 102 6.32 0.37 -3.89
CA ILE A 102 7.00 0.19 -2.60
C ILE A 102 8.51 0.03 -2.85
N VAL A 103 8.89 -0.74 -3.86
CA VAL A 103 10.30 -0.93 -4.27
C VAL A 103 10.93 0.40 -4.67
N ASP A 104 10.26 1.18 -5.52
CA ASP A 104 10.69 2.50 -5.98
C ASP A 104 10.83 3.49 -4.82
N TRP A 105 9.82 3.57 -3.96
CA TRP A 105 9.89 4.41 -2.76
C TRP A 105 11.07 4.01 -1.87
N THR A 106 11.26 2.70 -1.68
CA THR A 106 12.34 2.19 -0.84
C THR A 106 13.70 2.56 -1.45
N ASN A 107 13.89 2.37 -2.75
CA ASN A 107 15.13 2.73 -3.42
C ASN A 107 15.42 4.24 -3.42
N GLU A 108 14.38 5.08 -3.47
CA GLU A 108 14.53 6.54 -3.45
C GLU A 108 14.76 7.10 -2.03
N LYS A 109 13.95 6.68 -1.06
CA LYS A 109 13.90 7.27 0.28
C LYS A 109 14.72 6.50 1.32
N CYS A 110 14.79 5.19 1.21
CA CYS A 110 15.60 4.36 2.11
C CYS A 110 16.45 3.35 1.34
N PRO A 111 17.46 3.85 0.60
CA PRO A 111 18.27 3.02 -0.27
C PRO A 111 18.98 1.92 0.52
N ARG A 112 19.23 0.80 -0.17
CA ARG A 112 19.89 -0.37 0.41
C ARG A 112 21.27 0.00 0.95
N THR A 113 21.53 -0.47 2.16
CA THR A 113 22.84 -0.42 2.81
C THR A 113 23.34 -1.85 3.02
N ASN A 114 24.65 -2.04 3.11
CA ASN A 114 25.19 -3.38 3.35
C ASN A 114 24.69 -3.96 4.69
N SER A 115 24.52 -3.13 5.73
CA SER A 115 23.96 -3.53 7.03
C SER A 115 22.52 -4.02 6.93
N THR A 116 21.68 -3.35 6.15
CA THR A 116 20.26 -3.74 5.96
C THR A 116 20.13 -4.99 5.09
N MET A 117 21.01 -5.17 4.11
CA MET A 117 21.01 -6.38 3.28
C MET A 117 21.48 -7.62 4.03
N VAL A 118 22.51 -7.52 4.88
CA VAL A 118 22.89 -8.63 5.76
C VAL A 118 21.77 -9.01 6.71
N TRP A 119 21.04 -8.02 7.25
CA TRP A 119 19.89 -8.29 8.11
C TRP A 119 18.75 -8.99 7.34
N CYS A 120 18.45 -8.51 6.13
CA CYS A 120 17.46 -9.14 5.26
C CYS A 120 17.86 -10.54 4.82
N GLY A 121 19.15 -10.78 4.62
CA GLY A 121 19.73 -12.07 4.34
C GLY A 121 19.42 -13.09 5.42
N GLU A 122 19.78 -12.78 6.65
CA GLU A 122 19.49 -13.65 7.80
C GLU A 122 17.99 -13.81 8.04
N PHE A 123 17.20 -12.74 7.85
CA PHE A 123 15.74 -12.81 7.99
C PHE A 123 15.13 -13.77 6.97
N LEU A 124 15.55 -13.72 5.71
CA LEU A 124 15.05 -14.62 4.67
C LEU A 124 15.57 -16.04 4.86
N ALA A 125 16.83 -16.20 5.23
CA ALA A 125 17.44 -17.51 5.49
C ALA A 125 16.78 -18.25 6.68
N THR A 126 16.43 -17.53 7.74
CA THR A 126 15.86 -18.13 8.96
C THR A 126 14.34 -18.02 9.06
N CYS A 127 13.72 -17.23 8.19
CA CYS A 127 12.33 -16.79 8.28
C CYS A 127 11.96 -16.21 9.66
N SER A 128 12.94 -15.66 10.38
CA SER A 128 12.81 -15.20 11.77
C SER A 128 13.16 -13.73 11.90
N THR A 129 12.38 -13.00 12.69
CA THR A 129 12.64 -11.57 12.97
C THR A 129 13.66 -11.37 14.09
N ASN A 130 14.14 -12.45 14.72
CA ASN A 130 15.15 -12.41 15.79
C ASN A 130 16.58 -12.41 15.24
N VAL A 131 16.83 -11.57 14.25
CA VAL A 131 18.13 -11.45 13.58
C VAL A 131 19.08 -10.61 14.44
N THR A 132 20.28 -11.14 14.70
CA THR A 132 21.32 -10.46 15.49
C THR A 132 22.45 -9.86 14.65
N VAL A 133 22.44 -10.09 13.34
CA VAL A 133 23.45 -9.61 12.39
C VAL A 133 22.88 -8.48 11.52
N GLY A 134 23.72 -7.51 11.16
CA GLY A 134 23.28 -6.34 10.40
C GLY A 134 22.36 -5.39 11.20
N THR A 135 21.67 -4.51 10.47
CA THR A 135 20.74 -3.53 11.03
C THR A 135 19.37 -3.70 10.39
N ALA A 136 18.33 -3.83 11.21
CA ALA A 136 16.97 -3.96 10.70
C ALA A 136 16.54 -2.69 9.91
N PRO A 137 15.91 -2.84 8.73
CA PRO A 137 15.59 -1.73 7.83
C PRO A 137 14.85 -0.57 8.49
N TYR A 138 13.80 -0.84 9.27
CA TYR A 138 13.02 0.19 9.96
C TYR A 138 13.87 1.04 10.89
N THR A 139 14.97 0.52 11.43
CA THR A 139 15.86 1.32 12.31
C THR A 139 16.55 2.44 11.54
N GLU A 140 16.93 2.18 10.29
CA GLU A 140 17.54 3.18 9.40
C GLU A 140 16.45 4.04 8.70
N CYS A 141 15.36 3.41 8.25
CA CYS A 141 14.29 4.05 7.48
C CYS A 141 13.18 4.70 8.33
N ARG A 142 13.28 4.70 9.66
CA ARG A 142 12.18 5.08 10.56
C ARG A 142 11.61 6.45 10.22
N ALA A 143 12.49 7.44 10.07
CA ALA A 143 12.09 8.82 9.83
C ALA A 143 11.35 8.95 8.50
N ASP A 144 11.93 8.43 7.42
CA ASP A 144 11.35 8.50 6.08
C ASP A 144 10.02 7.72 5.99
N PHE A 145 9.91 6.58 6.65
CA PHE A 145 8.66 5.83 6.71
C PHE A 145 7.57 6.58 7.49
N LEU A 146 7.91 7.19 8.63
CA LEU A 146 6.93 7.96 9.40
C LEU A 146 6.47 9.22 8.66
N ASP A 147 7.37 9.84 7.89
CA ASP A 147 7.05 10.97 7.00
C ASP A 147 6.09 10.54 5.88
N LEU A 148 6.37 9.39 5.23
CA LEU A 148 5.46 8.80 4.24
C LEU A 148 4.06 8.54 4.82
N VAL A 149 3.99 7.97 6.03
CA VAL A 149 2.70 7.69 6.69
C VAL A 149 1.97 8.98 7.05
N GLU A 150 2.69 10.02 7.46
CA GLU A 150 2.12 11.34 7.72
C GLU A 150 1.51 11.94 6.44
N ASP A 151 2.28 12.00 5.36
CA ASP A 151 1.84 12.54 4.06
C ASP A 151 0.64 11.78 3.50
N TYR A 152 0.66 10.45 3.52
CA TYR A 152 -0.47 9.64 3.08
C TYR A 152 -1.71 9.84 3.96
N SER A 153 -1.53 9.98 5.27
CA SER A 153 -2.65 10.22 6.19
C SER A 153 -3.32 11.58 5.94
N LEU A 154 -2.52 12.62 5.64
CA LEU A 154 -3.01 13.94 5.27
C LEU A 154 -3.71 13.89 3.91
N TYR A 155 -3.12 13.21 2.93
CA TYR A 155 -3.69 13.06 1.59
C TYR A 155 -5.02 12.33 1.60
N LEU A 156 -5.13 11.18 2.29
CA LEU A 156 -6.39 10.44 2.43
C LEU A 156 -7.42 11.22 3.25
N GLY A 157 -6.99 12.00 4.24
CA GLY A 157 -7.86 12.91 4.98
C GLY A 157 -8.49 13.98 4.09
N LEU A 158 -7.71 14.62 3.22
CA LEU A 158 -8.20 15.62 2.26
C LEU A 158 -9.05 14.99 1.15
N GLY A 159 -8.61 13.83 0.63
CA GLY A 159 -9.32 13.09 -0.41
C GLY A 159 -10.70 12.63 0.05
N SER A 160 -10.80 12.01 1.23
CA SER A 160 -12.08 11.55 1.77
C SER A 160 -13.05 12.69 2.06
N LEU A 161 -12.58 13.82 2.61
CA LEU A 161 -13.40 15.01 2.83
C LEU A 161 -13.94 15.58 1.52
N SER A 162 -13.12 15.61 0.46
CA SER A 162 -13.54 16.14 -0.84
C SER A 162 -14.68 15.33 -1.47
N ILE A 163 -14.65 14.00 -1.34
CA ILE A 163 -15.69 13.11 -1.86
C ILE A 163 -17.00 13.31 -1.09
N VAL A 164 -16.96 13.29 0.25
CA VAL A 164 -18.16 13.47 1.08
C VAL A 164 -18.81 14.83 0.82
N CYS A 165 -18.00 15.89 0.77
CA CYS A 165 -18.49 17.24 0.48
C CYS A 165 -19.07 17.36 -0.94
N SER A 166 -18.42 16.77 -1.94
CA SER A 166 -18.90 16.80 -3.33
C SER A 166 -20.20 16.03 -3.50
N CYS A 167 -20.33 14.85 -2.87
CA CYS A 167 -21.57 14.08 -2.86
C CYS A 167 -22.72 14.84 -2.20
N ALA A 168 -22.47 15.48 -1.05
CA ALA A 168 -23.47 16.31 -0.38
C ALA A 168 -23.91 17.50 -1.26
N PHE A 169 -22.96 18.14 -1.95
CA PHE A 169 -23.24 19.26 -2.85
C PHE A 169 -24.11 18.84 -4.04
N ILE A 170 -23.82 17.68 -4.64
CA ILE A 170 -24.61 17.11 -5.74
C ILE A 170 -26.04 16.81 -5.28
N VAL A 171 -26.22 16.22 -4.10
CA VAL A 171 -27.57 15.91 -3.55
C VAL A 171 -28.38 17.18 -3.32
N VAL A 172 -27.77 18.23 -2.75
CA VAL A 172 -28.43 19.53 -2.54
C VAL A 172 -28.79 20.18 -3.87
N MET A 173 -27.88 20.15 -4.85
CA MET A 173 -28.14 20.69 -6.19
C MET A 173 -29.27 19.94 -6.90
N TYR A 174 -29.29 18.61 -6.85
CA TYR A 174 -30.38 17.81 -7.41
C TYR A 174 -31.72 18.09 -6.73
N ALA A 175 -31.75 18.19 -5.39
CA ALA A 175 -32.95 18.55 -4.65
C ALA A 175 -33.47 19.95 -5.04
N CYS A 176 -32.58 20.92 -5.21
CA CYS A 176 -32.90 22.27 -5.68
C CYS A 176 -33.43 22.27 -7.12
N CYS A 177 -32.82 21.51 -8.03
CA CYS A 177 -33.27 21.38 -9.42
C CYS A 177 -34.64 20.70 -9.51
N LEU A 178 -34.88 19.63 -8.74
CA LEU A 178 -36.17 18.95 -8.69
C LEU A 178 -37.28 19.87 -8.15
N ARG A 179 -37.00 20.61 -7.08
CA ARG A 179 -37.95 21.57 -6.50
C ARG A 179 -38.28 22.72 -7.46
N ARG A 180 -37.29 23.25 -8.18
CA ARG A 180 -37.52 24.27 -9.22
C ARG A 180 -38.41 23.75 -10.35
N ARG A 181 -38.16 22.53 -10.84
CA ARG A 181 -38.98 21.91 -11.89
C ARG A 181 -40.42 21.67 -11.44
N GLN A 182 -40.65 21.28 -10.19
CA GLN A 182 -42.01 21.16 -9.64
C GLN A 182 -42.74 22.51 -9.62
N LEU A 183 -42.05 23.58 -9.23
CA LEU A 183 -42.62 24.93 -9.25
C LEU A 183 -42.91 25.44 -10.68
N GLU A 184 -42.07 25.12 -11.66
CA GLU A 184 -42.32 25.44 -13.08
C GLU A 184 -43.50 24.63 -13.67
N HIS A 185 -43.64 23.37 -13.28
CA HIS A 185 -44.78 22.53 -13.72
C HIS A 185 -46.11 23.06 -13.18
N ASP A 186 -46.17 23.38 -11.88
CA ASP A 186 -47.34 23.97 -11.21
C ASP A 186 -47.76 25.31 -11.85
N HIS A 187 -46.77 26.12 -12.26
CA HIS A 187 -47.03 27.38 -12.96
C HIS A 187 -47.49 27.18 -14.41
N THR A 188 -47.10 26.08 -15.08
CA THR A 188 -47.51 25.79 -16.46
C THR A 188 -48.91 25.19 -16.53
N ASP A 189 -49.25 24.30 -15.58
CA ASP A 189 -50.58 23.70 -15.45
C ASP A 189 -51.67 24.76 -15.18
N THR A 190 -51.32 25.82 -14.45
CA THR A 190 -52.21 26.97 -14.24
C THR A 190 -52.50 27.74 -15.54
N TYR A 191 -51.55 27.80 -16.47
CA TYR A 191 -51.72 28.50 -17.76
C TYR A 191 -52.44 27.63 -18.81
N THR A 192 -52.16 26.33 -18.89
CA THR A 192 -52.89 25.41 -19.79
C THR A 192 -54.33 25.20 -19.32
N SER A 193 -54.59 25.18 -18.01
CA SER A 193 -55.96 25.14 -17.48
C SER A 193 -56.75 26.43 -17.76
N SER A 194 -56.09 27.56 -18.05
CA SER A 194 -56.73 28.82 -18.45
C SER A 194 -57.07 28.88 -19.96
N LEU A 195 -56.49 28.02 -20.81
CA LEU A 195 -56.75 28.03 -22.26
C LEU A 195 -57.67 26.89 -22.74
N GLY A 196 -58.00 25.93 -21.86
CA GLY A 196 -58.83 24.76 -22.18
C GLY A 196 -60.16 24.68 -21.42
N GLY A 197 -60.64 25.79 -20.85
CA GLY A 197 -61.84 25.82 -20.03
C GLY A 197 -63.12 26.06 -20.82
N ASP A 198 -63.57 25.09 -21.62
CA ASP A 198 -64.98 24.98 -22.00
C ASP A 198 -65.59 23.65 -21.53
N LEU A 199 -66.64 23.82 -20.73
CA LEU A 199 -67.67 22.87 -20.28
C LEU A 199 -67.37 21.82 -19.17
N LEU A 200 -67.92 22.17 -18.00
CA LEU A 200 -68.72 21.35 -17.06
C LEU A 200 -67.99 20.39 -16.08
N THR A 201 -68.06 20.81 -14.80
CA THR A 201 -68.07 20.10 -13.49
C THR A 201 -68.60 18.64 -13.47
N PRO A 202 -68.42 17.80 -12.40
CA PRO A 202 -68.08 18.12 -11.00
C PRO A 202 -67.15 17.14 -10.20
N THR A 203 -66.67 17.64 -9.04
CA THR A 203 -66.40 16.95 -7.75
C THR A 203 -65.63 15.63 -7.69
N THR A 204 -64.53 15.62 -6.92
CA THR A 204 -64.43 14.85 -5.66
C THR A 204 -63.31 15.41 -4.79
N ALA A 205 -63.68 15.94 -3.63
CA ALA A 205 -62.76 16.22 -2.54
C ALA A 205 -62.41 14.90 -1.85
N GLN A 206 -61.12 14.60 -1.67
CA GLN A 206 -60.70 13.54 -0.76
C GLN A 206 -59.45 13.94 0.04
N THR A 207 -59.76 14.55 1.17
CA THR A 207 -59.20 14.32 2.52
C THR A 207 -57.69 14.39 2.73
N ARG A 208 -57.26 15.51 3.34
CA ARG A 208 -56.01 15.63 4.12
C ARG A 208 -56.03 14.62 5.28
N TYR A 209 -54.94 13.88 5.47
CA TYR A 209 -54.57 13.38 6.78
C TYR A 209 -53.39 14.18 7.35
N SER A 210 -53.61 14.66 8.57
CA SER A 210 -52.69 15.39 9.43
C SER A 210 -51.81 14.41 10.23
N LYS A 211 -50.59 14.86 10.55
CA LYS A 211 -49.55 14.23 11.38
C LYS A 211 -50.05 13.52 12.65
N VAL A 212 -49.35 12.43 13.01
CA VAL A 212 -48.54 12.33 14.25
C VAL A 212 -47.18 11.75 13.87
#